data_AF-A0A9D5S4E5-F1
#
_entry.id   AF-A0A9D5S4E5-F1
#
_cell.length_a   1.000
_cell.length_b   1.000
_cell.length_c   1.000
_cell.angle_alpha   90.00
_cell.angle_beta   90.00
_cell.angle_gamma   90.00
#
_symmetry.space_group_name_H-M   'P 1'
#
loop_
_entity.id
_entity.type
_entity.pdbx_description
1 polymer ?
#
loop_
_entity_poly.entity_id
_entity_poly.type
_entity_poly.pdbx_seq_one_letter_code
_entity_poly.pdbx_strand_id
1 'polypeptide(L)'
;MKRNLILAAIAAIACISFSTSCSNSKPEVEEPVSQKITATITDNGSGAAWTSADVIGVYTDASEKNVRYTCSSASKGTFTAATEVKGAPQYAYYPYSTGNSSLNATGLKGTLPQDQTASAPDYRYGLQTGTDSNGDATFQFHDIFASVLFTVETAGSALEGQEIVSLAVKVTRNGVAVPLCGDFTFSAADGSYTYEGQTTYGELTTLGKAVIFPTVKAGDLLTVTAKSASAEATVEITIDGDVEAGAYYPVSLQLPEGEVVEPEQPEEPETPEEPELPVEPETITGTFTCATYNIKGSSNGTIGTMITNDGWDFFHFSECFSGYSKNLGTYAFGSKSKTLGDGLYFGARKATCSLSGEYIDTYDHEYGGIFAGANTPVSKGFRYYLVTL
;
A
#
# COMPACT_ATOMS: atom_id res chain seq x y z
N MET A 1 36.65 -66.80 59.47
CA MET A 1 36.87 -67.93 58.55
C MET A 1 35.50 -68.53 58.21
N LYS A 2 35.18 -68.64 56.91
CA LYS A 2 34.03 -69.33 56.25
C LYS A 2 32.62 -68.74 56.52
N ARG A 3 32.00 -68.02 55.57
CA ARG A 3 31.33 -68.40 54.29
C ARG A 3 30.08 -69.28 54.47
N ASN A 4 28.95 -68.73 53.99
CA ASN A 4 28.00 -69.37 53.05
C ASN A 4 27.10 -70.49 53.64
N LEU A 5 25.88 -70.81 53.23
CA LEU A 5 25.05 -70.52 52.05
C LEU A 5 23.68 -71.21 52.29
N ILE A 6 22.58 -70.57 51.88
CA ILE A 6 21.52 -71.11 50.98
C ILE A 6 20.48 -72.18 51.41
N LEU A 7 19.23 -71.75 51.25
CA LEU A 7 18.00 -72.35 50.67
C LEU A 7 17.18 -73.50 51.31
N ALA A 8 15.87 -73.19 51.34
CA ALA A 8 14.70 -73.93 50.82
C ALA A 8 14.00 -74.99 51.67
N ALA A 9 12.70 -74.77 51.95
CA ALA A 9 11.55 -75.46 51.32
C ALA A 9 10.23 -75.17 52.09
N ILE A 10 9.21 -74.57 51.46
CA ILE A 10 7.93 -75.18 50.97
C ILE A 10 6.87 -75.46 52.06
N ALA A 11 5.71 -74.79 51.94
CA ALA A 11 4.32 -75.24 52.17
C ALA A 11 3.43 -74.01 52.47
N ALA A 12 2.17 -73.86 52.10
CA ALA A 12 1.25 -74.51 51.17
C ALA A 12 0.10 -73.51 50.98
N ILE A 13 -0.51 -73.51 49.80
CA ILE A 13 -1.61 -72.64 49.39
C ILE A 13 -2.90 -73.07 50.09
N ALA A 14 -3.63 -72.13 50.68
CA ALA A 14 -5.06 -72.26 50.97
C ALA A 14 -5.77 -70.96 50.54
N CYS A 15 -6.65 -71.11 49.57
CA CYS A 15 -7.47 -70.07 48.95
C CYS A 15 -8.35 -69.36 49.99
N ILE A 16 -8.23 -68.03 50.05
CA ILE A 16 -9.32 -67.16 50.50
C ILE A 16 -9.72 -66.34 49.28
N SER A 17 -10.91 -66.64 48.77
CA SER A 17 -11.59 -65.89 47.72
C SER A 17 -11.96 -64.50 48.24
N PHE A 18 -11.07 -63.53 48.04
CA PHE A 18 -11.45 -62.13 47.98
C PHE A 18 -11.93 -61.85 46.57
N SER A 19 -13.23 -61.61 46.41
CA SER A 19 -13.79 -60.95 45.25
C SER A 19 -13.33 -59.49 45.26
N THR A 20 -12.08 -59.26 44.85
CA THR A 20 -11.65 -57.94 44.39
C THR A 20 -12.43 -57.65 43.11
N SER A 21 -13.36 -56.70 43.19
CA SER A 21 -13.82 -55.98 42.02
C SER A 21 -12.59 -55.30 41.41
N CYS A 22 -11.97 -55.96 40.44
CA CYS A 22 -11.13 -55.27 39.48
C CYS A 22 -12.08 -54.42 38.64
N SER A 23 -12.31 -53.17 39.06
CA SER A 23 -12.67 -52.17 38.08
C SER A 23 -11.50 -52.12 37.11
N ASN A 24 -11.71 -52.56 35.87
CA ASN A 24 -10.81 -52.24 34.78
C ASN A 24 -10.65 -50.71 34.81
N SER A 25 -9.53 -50.23 35.34
CA SER A 25 -9.12 -48.85 35.14
C SER A 25 -8.99 -48.71 33.64
N LYS A 26 -10.01 -48.11 33.03
CA LYS A 26 -9.96 -47.52 31.69
C LYS A 26 -8.57 -46.87 31.57
N PRO A 27 -7.81 -47.10 30.48
CA PRO A 27 -6.57 -46.37 30.31
C PRO A 27 -6.92 -44.90 30.52
N GLU A 28 -6.25 -44.28 31.49
CA GLU A 28 -6.29 -42.85 31.66
C GLU A 28 -5.85 -42.30 30.31
N VAL A 29 -6.82 -41.80 29.55
CA VAL A 29 -6.53 -40.99 28.38
C VAL A 29 -5.84 -39.80 29.01
N GLU A 30 -4.52 -39.68 28.82
CA GLU A 30 -3.82 -38.43 29.06
C GLU A 30 -4.55 -37.39 28.20
N GLU A 31 -5.48 -36.67 28.82
CA GLU A 31 -6.00 -35.44 28.27
C GLU A 31 -4.76 -34.57 28.09
N PRO A 32 -4.40 -34.15 26.86
CA PRO A 32 -3.25 -33.29 26.68
C PRO A 32 -3.53 -31.99 27.43
N VAL A 33 -2.91 -31.82 28.59
CA VAL A 33 -2.97 -30.56 29.33
C VAL A 33 -2.04 -29.60 28.58
N SER A 34 -2.60 -28.97 27.56
CA SER A 34 -1.98 -27.83 26.91
C SER A 34 -2.04 -26.67 27.89
N GLN A 35 -0.89 -26.30 28.45
CA GLN A 35 -0.75 -25.07 29.21
C GLN A 35 -1.24 -23.91 28.34
N LYS A 36 -2.10 -23.05 28.89
CA LYS A 36 -2.67 -21.92 28.16
C LYS A 36 -1.90 -20.66 28.46
N ILE A 37 -1.71 -19.84 27.42
CA ILE A 37 -1.17 -18.49 27.52
C ILE A 37 -2.28 -17.51 27.20
N THR A 38 -2.53 -16.58 28.12
CA THR A 38 -3.37 -15.41 27.86
C THR A 38 -2.45 -14.24 27.53
N ALA A 39 -2.59 -13.66 26.35
CA ALA A 39 -1.76 -12.59 25.85
C ALA A 39 -2.63 -11.36 25.58
N THR A 40 -2.25 -10.24 26.18
CA THR A 40 -2.84 -8.93 25.90
C THR A 40 -1.81 -8.08 25.19
N ILE A 41 -2.22 -7.25 24.23
CA ILE A 41 -1.33 -6.30 23.57
C ILE A 41 -1.46 -4.97 24.29
N THR A 42 -0.34 -4.34 24.61
CA THR A 42 -0.30 -2.92 24.95
C THR A 42 -0.49 -2.13 23.66
N ASP A 43 -1.70 -1.62 23.43
CA ASP A 43 -1.99 -0.79 22.26
C ASP A 43 -1.61 0.67 22.54
N ASN A 44 -0.66 1.18 21.74
CA ASN A 44 -0.21 2.58 21.78
C ASN A 44 -0.86 3.43 20.67
N GLY A 45 -2.04 3.04 20.18
CA GLY A 45 -2.78 3.73 19.13
C GLY A 45 -2.57 3.13 17.73
N SER A 46 -1.88 1.98 17.63
CA SER A 46 -1.71 1.24 16.38
C SER A 46 -2.96 0.42 16.01
N GLY A 47 -3.88 0.21 16.97
CA GLY A 47 -5.05 -0.65 16.79
C GLY A 47 -4.68 -2.14 16.69
N ALA A 48 -3.51 -2.52 17.21
CA ALA A 48 -2.98 -3.87 17.11
C ALA A 48 -3.91 -4.88 17.79
N ALA A 49 -4.22 -5.96 17.07
CA ALA A 49 -5.05 -7.05 17.56
C ALA A 49 -4.46 -8.39 17.13
N TRP A 50 -4.70 -9.42 17.94
CA TRP A 50 -4.37 -10.79 17.55
C TRP A 50 -5.33 -11.29 16.48
N THR A 51 -4.83 -12.18 15.63
CA THR A 51 -5.55 -12.94 14.61
C THR A 51 -5.40 -14.44 14.88
N SER A 52 -6.28 -15.26 14.30
CA SER A 52 -6.17 -16.73 14.43
C SER A 52 -4.93 -17.31 13.75
N ALA A 53 -4.24 -16.54 12.89
CA ALA A 53 -3.00 -16.95 12.25
C ALA A 53 -1.77 -16.71 13.13
N ASP A 54 -1.90 -15.94 14.22
CA ASP A 54 -0.76 -15.55 15.04
C ASP A 54 -0.21 -16.72 15.86
N VAL A 55 1.11 -16.72 15.97
CA VAL A 55 1.89 -17.74 16.68
C VAL A 55 2.97 -17.04 17.50
N ILE A 56 3.09 -17.43 18.77
CA ILE A 56 4.10 -16.90 19.70
C ILE A 56 5.10 -18.00 20.07
N GLY A 57 6.34 -17.61 20.36
CA GLY A 57 7.34 -18.47 20.95
C GLY A 57 7.43 -18.25 22.45
N VAL A 58 7.43 -19.33 23.23
CA VAL A 58 7.45 -19.30 24.70
C VAL A 58 8.68 -20.02 25.24
N TYR A 59 9.30 -19.47 26.27
CA TYR A 59 10.42 -20.06 26.98
C TYR A 59 10.02 -20.33 28.43
N THR A 60 10.40 -21.50 28.96
CA THR A 60 10.06 -21.93 30.31
C THR A 60 11.29 -22.07 31.22
N ASP A 61 11.06 -22.13 32.53
CA ASP A 61 12.10 -22.38 33.54
C ASP A 61 12.69 -23.81 33.49
N ALA A 62 11.99 -24.75 32.86
CA ALA A 62 12.45 -26.13 32.66
C ALA A 62 13.42 -26.29 31.48
N SER A 63 14.02 -25.19 31.00
CA SER A 63 14.94 -25.12 29.86
C SER A 63 14.31 -25.44 28.50
N GLU A 64 12.97 -25.46 28.39
CA GLU A 64 12.32 -25.57 27.09
C GLU A 64 12.53 -24.27 26.31
N LYS A 65 13.08 -24.41 25.10
CA LYS A 65 13.43 -23.29 24.25
C LYS A 65 12.41 -23.14 23.13
N ASN A 66 11.86 -21.93 23.00
CA ASN A 66 11.03 -21.52 21.87
C ASN A 66 9.87 -22.48 21.56
N VAL A 67 9.10 -22.83 22.58
CA VAL A 67 7.90 -23.66 22.44
C VAL A 67 6.85 -22.89 21.62
N ARG A 68 6.27 -23.56 20.63
CA ARG A 68 5.30 -22.96 19.72
C ARG A 68 3.91 -22.95 20.32
N TYR A 69 3.31 -21.78 20.41
CA TYR A 69 1.91 -21.59 20.85
C TYR A 69 1.10 -20.91 19.75
N THR A 70 -0.03 -21.50 19.37
CA THR A 70 -0.92 -20.98 18.32
C THR A 70 -2.12 -20.25 18.91
N CYS A 71 -2.57 -19.18 18.27
CA CYS A 71 -3.75 -18.44 18.71
C CYS A 71 -5.01 -19.29 18.60
N SER A 72 -5.56 -19.72 19.74
CA SER A 72 -6.81 -20.48 19.82
C SER A 72 -8.03 -19.58 20.00
N SER A 73 -7.84 -18.31 20.41
CA SER A 73 -8.90 -17.31 20.42
C SER A 73 -8.33 -15.90 20.26
N ALA A 74 -8.42 -15.35 19.05
CA ALA A 74 -7.97 -14.01 18.70
C ALA A 74 -8.62 -12.91 19.56
N SER A 75 -9.95 -12.95 19.71
CA SER A 75 -10.71 -11.97 20.50
C SER A 75 -10.38 -11.95 21.99
N LYS A 76 -9.80 -13.04 22.51
CA LYS A 76 -9.36 -13.16 23.90
C LYS A 76 -7.84 -13.15 24.05
N GLY A 77 -7.10 -13.05 22.95
CA GLY A 77 -5.65 -13.23 22.92
C GLY A 77 -5.19 -14.53 23.58
N THR A 78 -5.91 -15.64 23.38
CA THR A 78 -5.53 -16.93 23.99
C THR A 78 -4.70 -17.76 23.02
N PHE A 79 -3.62 -18.33 23.55
CA PHE A 79 -2.69 -19.20 22.83
C PHE A 79 -2.49 -20.52 23.57
N THR A 80 -2.31 -21.60 22.82
CA THR A 80 -2.15 -22.96 23.37
C THR A 80 -1.07 -23.72 22.62
N ALA A 81 -0.29 -24.53 23.34
CA ALA A 81 0.67 -25.45 22.73
C ALA A 81 -0.04 -26.70 22.20
N ALA A 82 0.53 -27.36 21.18
CA ALA A 82 -0.03 -28.60 20.65
C ALA A 82 0.22 -29.82 21.56
N THR A 83 1.21 -29.73 22.44
CA THR A 83 1.63 -30.79 23.36
C THR A 83 1.75 -30.25 24.77
N GLU A 84 1.85 -31.15 25.75
CA GLU A 84 2.23 -30.78 27.12
C GLU A 84 3.58 -30.05 27.11
N VAL A 85 3.68 -29.01 27.92
CA VAL A 85 4.85 -28.12 28.06
C VAL A 85 5.34 -28.23 29.49
N LYS A 86 6.65 -28.38 29.68
CA LYS A 86 7.23 -28.50 31.02
C LYS A 86 7.70 -27.14 31.52
N GLY A 87 7.51 -26.93 32.82
CA GLY A 87 7.95 -25.73 33.51
C GLY A 87 6.95 -24.58 33.42
N ALA A 88 7.23 -23.53 34.18
CA ALA A 88 6.48 -22.30 34.12
C ALA A 88 6.99 -21.44 32.94
N PRO A 89 6.09 -20.88 32.11
CA PRO A 89 6.44 -19.83 31.16
C PRO A 89 7.17 -18.70 31.88
N GLN A 90 8.19 -18.16 31.22
CA GLN A 90 9.01 -17.05 31.70
C GLN A 90 9.06 -15.90 30.70
N TYR A 91 9.22 -16.23 29.42
CA TYR A 91 9.33 -15.25 28.35
C TYR A 91 8.48 -15.66 27.16
N ALA A 92 7.92 -14.67 26.48
CA ALA A 92 7.19 -14.88 25.24
C ALA A 92 7.57 -13.81 24.21
N TYR A 93 7.54 -14.17 22.94
CA TYR A 93 7.75 -13.21 21.85
C TYR A 93 6.89 -13.52 20.64
N TYR A 94 6.71 -12.51 19.80
CA TYR A 94 6.00 -12.58 18.54
C TYR A 94 6.81 -11.81 17.46
N PRO A 95 6.79 -12.23 16.19
CA PRO A 95 6.22 -13.50 15.71
C PRO A 95 7.11 -14.70 16.02
N TYR A 96 6.50 -15.87 16.23
CA TYR A 96 7.24 -17.13 16.36
C TYR A 96 8.11 -17.42 15.13
N SER A 97 9.36 -17.83 15.34
CA SER A 97 10.26 -18.29 14.28
C SER A 97 10.94 -19.60 14.66
N THR A 98 10.94 -20.58 13.75
CA THR A 98 11.69 -21.84 13.92
C THR A 98 13.21 -21.61 13.92
N GLY A 99 13.67 -20.52 13.30
CA GLY A 99 15.09 -20.12 13.30
C GLY A 99 15.64 -19.80 14.69
N ASN A 100 14.77 -19.52 15.66
CA ASN A 100 15.14 -19.23 17.04
C ASN A 100 15.11 -20.46 17.97
N SER A 101 14.83 -21.66 17.45
CA SER A 101 14.67 -22.91 18.24
C SER A 101 15.87 -23.28 19.12
N SER A 102 17.09 -22.96 18.70
CA SER A 102 18.31 -23.25 19.46
C SER A 102 18.80 -22.07 20.31
N LEU A 103 18.19 -20.89 20.16
CA LEU A 103 18.63 -19.65 20.77
C LEU A 103 18.02 -19.44 22.16
N ASN A 104 18.73 -18.70 23.00
CA ASN A 104 18.21 -18.28 24.30
C ASN A 104 17.22 -17.12 24.12
N ALA A 105 16.29 -16.97 25.06
CA ALA A 105 15.27 -15.92 25.05
C ALA A 105 15.83 -14.49 24.94
N THR A 106 17.09 -14.25 25.32
CA THR A 106 17.75 -12.93 25.31
C THR A 106 18.63 -12.70 24.07
N GLY A 107 18.61 -13.59 23.08
CA GLY A 107 19.49 -13.53 21.90
C GLY A 107 18.80 -14.09 20.66
N LEU A 108 17.52 -13.75 20.49
CA LEU A 108 16.68 -14.15 19.37
C LEU A 108 17.04 -13.33 18.13
N LYS A 109 16.81 -13.87 16.94
CA LYS A 109 17.08 -13.18 15.68
C LYS A 109 15.79 -12.79 14.98
N GLY A 110 15.82 -11.64 14.32
CA GLY A 110 14.74 -11.13 13.48
C GLY A 110 15.25 -10.24 12.36
N THR A 111 14.34 -9.90 11.45
CA THR A 111 14.59 -9.03 10.30
C THR A 111 13.38 -8.14 10.08
N LEU A 112 13.62 -6.82 9.95
CA LEU A 112 12.67 -5.89 9.34
C LEU A 112 13.06 -5.73 7.86
N PRO A 113 12.22 -6.14 6.89
CA PRO A 113 12.59 -6.04 5.49
C PRO A 113 12.65 -4.59 5.02
N GLN A 114 13.49 -4.31 4.02
CA GLN A 114 13.51 -3.01 3.35
C GLN A 114 12.24 -2.80 2.54
N ASP A 115 11.76 -3.84 1.86
CA ASP A 115 10.47 -3.81 1.19
C ASP A 115 9.37 -4.22 2.18
N GLN A 116 8.52 -3.26 2.53
CA GLN A 116 7.39 -3.41 3.44
C GLN A 116 6.04 -3.18 2.73
N THR A 117 6.01 -3.24 1.38
CA THR A 117 4.79 -3.01 0.59
C THR A 117 3.71 -4.06 0.84
N ALA A 118 4.08 -5.31 1.10
CA ALA A 118 3.14 -6.39 1.40
C ALA A 118 2.70 -6.40 2.87
N SER A 119 3.65 -6.26 3.78
CA SER A 119 3.45 -6.10 5.23
C SER A 119 4.80 -5.96 5.92
N ALA A 120 4.81 -5.33 7.09
CA ALA A 120 5.94 -5.35 8.01
C ALA A 120 5.60 -6.25 9.20
N PRO A 121 6.53 -7.13 9.65
CA PRO A 121 6.32 -7.91 10.86
C PRO A 121 6.38 -7.01 12.10
N ASP A 122 5.34 -7.07 12.94
CA ASP A 122 5.34 -6.42 14.24
C ASP A 122 6.08 -7.31 15.24
N TYR A 123 7.31 -6.96 15.61
CA TYR A 123 8.04 -7.71 16.65
C TYR A 123 7.62 -7.25 18.05
N ARG A 124 7.31 -8.21 18.91
CA ARG A 124 6.84 -7.98 20.28
C ARG A 124 7.53 -8.89 21.28
N TYR A 125 7.66 -8.41 22.51
CA TYR A 125 8.04 -9.21 23.66
C TYR A 125 6.94 -9.17 24.72
N GLY A 126 6.77 -10.27 25.45
CA GLY A 126 5.76 -10.42 26.48
C GLY A 126 6.36 -10.27 27.88
N LEU A 127 5.83 -9.32 28.65
CA LEU A 127 6.06 -9.23 30.09
C LEU A 127 5.03 -10.09 30.82
N GLN A 128 5.50 -11.08 31.57
CA GLN A 128 4.61 -11.92 32.37
C GLN A 128 4.01 -11.12 33.52
N THR A 129 2.69 -11.13 33.63
CA THR A 129 1.92 -10.36 34.63
C THR A 129 1.21 -11.25 35.64
N GLY A 130 1.13 -12.55 35.38
CA GLY A 130 0.55 -13.50 36.32
C GLY A 130 0.65 -14.94 35.86
N THR A 131 0.43 -15.84 36.83
CA THR A 131 0.30 -17.27 36.62
C THR A 131 -0.79 -17.79 37.55
N ASP A 132 -1.62 -18.72 37.07
CA ASP A 132 -2.67 -19.34 37.89
C ASP A 132 -2.25 -20.71 38.45
N SER A 133 -3.13 -21.33 39.22
CA SER A 133 -2.88 -22.64 39.85
C SER A 133 -2.78 -23.80 38.86
N ASN A 134 -3.21 -23.62 37.62
CA ASN A 134 -3.11 -24.61 36.54
C ASN A 134 -1.79 -24.47 35.77
N GLY A 135 -0.98 -23.46 36.11
CA GLY A 135 0.24 -23.12 35.38
C GLY A 135 0.00 -22.30 34.13
N ASP A 136 -1.23 -21.80 33.90
CA ASP A 136 -1.51 -20.89 32.80
C ASP A 136 -0.89 -19.53 33.10
N ALA A 137 -0.31 -18.89 32.09
CA ALA A 137 0.39 -17.62 32.26
C ALA A 137 -0.29 -16.48 31.49
N THR A 138 -0.23 -15.28 32.05
CA THR A 138 -0.70 -14.05 31.40
C THR A 138 0.48 -13.17 31.04
N PHE A 139 0.55 -12.76 29.78
CA PHE A 139 1.55 -11.85 29.26
C PHE A 139 0.92 -10.56 28.74
N GLN A 140 1.59 -9.46 28.99
CA GLN A 140 1.35 -8.19 28.31
C GLN A 140 2.44 -7.99 27.26
N PHE A 141 2.06 -7.91 25.99
CA PHE A 141 2.96 -7.77 24.86
C PHE A 141 3.19 -6.30 24.52
N HIS A 142 4.45 -5.95 24.28
CA HIS A 142 4.90 -4.62 23.90
C HIS A 142 5.63 -4.70 22.56
N ASP A 143 5.36 -3.75 21.67
CA ASP A 143 6.07 -3.61 20.40
C ASP A 143 7.54 -3.21 20.65
N ILE A 144 8.46 -3.88 19.95
CA ILE A 144 9.91 -3.61 20.05
C ILE A 144 10.29 -2.39 19.18
N PHE A 145 9.53 -2.16 18.11
CA PHE A 145 9.83 -1.17 17.07
C PHE A 145 8.72 -0.13 16.93
N ALA A 146 9.04 1.00 16.30
CA ALA A 146 8.07 2.05 16.05
C ALA A 146 7.24 1.75 14.81
N SER A 147 5.95 2.10 14.85
CA SER A 147 5.06 2.04 13.68
C SER A 147 4.86 3.44 13.12
N VAL A 148 4.91 3.57 11.79
CA VAL A 148 4.69 4.83 11.07
C VAL A 148 3.58 4.66 10.05
N LEU A 149 2.65 5.61 9.99
CA LEU A 149 1.63 5.71 8.95
C LEU A 149 1.81 7.00 8.17
N PHE A 150 2.30 6.89 6.94
CA PHE A 150 2.40 7.98 5.99
C PHE A 150 1.05 8.22 5.31
N THR A 151 0.62 9.47 5.30
CA THR A 151 -0.50 9.97 4.48
C THR A 151 0.05 11.00 3.53
N VAL A 152 -0.04 10.76 2.22
CA VAL A 152 0.50 11.65 1.20
C VAL A 152 -0.63 12.48 0.60
N GLU A 153 -0.49 13.79 0.65
CA GLU A 153 -1.34 14.74 -0.07
C GLU A 153 -0.69 15.04 -1.42
N THR A 154 -1.45 14.82 -2.50
CA THR A 154 -0.97 14.96 -3.88
C THR A 154 -1.53 16.18 -4.59
N ALA A 155 -2.53 16.86 -4.03
CA ALA A 155 -3.10 18.07 -4.61
C ALA A 155 -2.03 19.14 -4.88
N GLY A 156 -2.02 19.70 -6.09
CA GLY A 156 -1.07 20.69 -6.56
C GLY A 156 0.32 20.14 -6.90
N SER A 157 0.59 18.86 -6.65
CA SER A 157 1.89 18.25 -6.95
C SER A 157 1.94 17.63 -8.35
N ALA A 158 3.13 17.24 -8.79
CA ALA A 158 3.31 16.43 -9.99
C ALA A 158 2.57 15.08 -9.96
N LEU A 159 2.05 14.66 -8.80
CA LEU A 159 1.29 13.42 -8.59
C LEU A 159 -0.22 13.67 -8.41
N GLU A 160 -0.72 14.89 -8.64
CA GLU A 160 -2.16 15.18 -8.49
C GLU A 160 -3.01 14.26 -9.40
N GLY A 161 -4.05 13.66 -8.81
CA GLY A 161 -4.95 12.73 -9.50
C GLY A 161 -4.34 11.36 -9.84
N GLN A 162 -3.10 11.09 -9.44
CA GLN A 162 -2.42 9.82 -9.69
C GLN A 162 -2.47 8.89 -8.47
N GLU A 163 -2.47 7.58 -8.73
CA GLU A 163 -2.34 6.55 -7.70
C GLU A 163 -0.87 6.43 -7.28
N ILE A 164 -0.63 6.51 -5.97
CA ILE A 164 0.67 6.24 -5.39
C ILE A 164 0.88 4.72 -5.32
N VAL A 165 1.92 4.23 -5.97
CA VAL A 165 2.26 2.80 -6.04
C VAL A 165 3.40 2.42 -5.09
N SER A 166 4.17 3.39 -4.59
CA SER A 166 5.17 3.17 -3.54
C SER A 166 5.67 4.48 -2.93
N LEU A 167 6.18 4.39 -1.70
CA LEU A 167 6.95 5.41 -1.01
C LEU A 167 8.34 4.84 -0.73
N ALA A 168 9.39 5.52 -1.19
CA ALA A 168 10.76 5.29 -0.74
C ALA A 168 11.05 6.25 0.42
N VAL A 169 11.45 5.70 1.57
CA VAL A 169 11.61 6.44 2.82
C VAL A 169 13.04 6.31 3.30
N LYS A 170 13.69 7.45 3.52
CA LYS A 170 15.08 7.53 3.99
C LYS A 170 15.19 8.57 5.10
N VAL A 171 16.03 8.29 6.09
CA VAL A 171 16.38 9.27 7.13
C VAL A 171 17.89 9.48 7.15
N THR A 172 18.33 10.73 7.27
CA THR A 172 19.74 11.07 7.42
C THR A 172 20.00 11.95 8.63
N ARG A 173 21.17 11.77 9.24
CA ARG A 173 21.72 12.60 10.31
C ARG A 173 23.05 13.16 9.83
N ASN A 174 23.13 14.46 9.65
CA ASN A 174 24.33 15.13 9.10
C ASN A 174 24.81 14.51 7.76
N GLY A 175 23.86 14.18 6.88
CA GLY A 175 24.14 13.56 5.57
C GLY A 175 24.47 12.06 5.61
N VAL A 176 24.52 11.43 6.79
CA VAL A 176 24.75 9.99 6.95
C VAL A 176 23.41 9.28 7.17
N ALA A 177 23.21 8.15 6.49
CA ALA A 177 21.98 7.38 6.63
C ALA A 177 21.76 6.86 8.06
N VAL A 178 20.53 7.03 8.56
CA VAL A 178 20.08 6.48 9.85
C VAL A 178 19.40 5.13 9.57
N PRO A 179 19.84 4.02 10.21
CA PRO A 179 19.26 2.70 9.96
C PRO A 179 17.79 2.63 10.38
N LEU A 180 16.91 2.25 9.46
CA LEU A 180 15.46 2.13 9.69
C LEU A 180 15.00 0.68 9.79
N CYS A 181 15.72 -0.27 9.19
CA CYS A 181 15.29 -1.66 9.08
C CYS A 181 16.51 -2.61 9.05
N GLY A 182 16.31 -3.88 8.69
CA GLY A 182 17.36 -4.87 8.53
C GLY A 182 17.37 -5.95 9.61
N ASP A 183 18.48 -6.69 9.66
CA ASP A 183 18.68 -7.79 10.60
C ASP A 183 19.04 -7.29 12.00
N PHE A 184 18.51 -7.96 13.01
CA PHE A 184 18.75 -7.62 14.42
C PHE A 184 18.73 -8.85 15.32
N THR A 185 19.34 -8.69 16.50
CA THR A 185 19.19 -9.60 17.64
C THR A 185 18.35 -8.92 18.70
N PHE A 186 17.44 -9.65 19.36
CA PHE A 186 16.54 -9.09 20.37
C PHE A 186 16.32 -10.04 21.54
N SER A 187 15.80 -9.48 22.62
CA SER A 187 15.50 -10.16 23.87
C SER A 187 13.99 -10.20 24.12
N ALA A 188 13.44 -11.41 24.31
CA ALA A 188 12.08 -11.61 24.77
C ALA A 188 11.88 -11.28 26.26
N ALA A 189 12.97 -11.03 27.00
CA ALA A 189 12.89 -10.70 28.42
C ALA A 189 12.49 -9.23 28.66
N ASP A 190 12.97 -8.33 27.80
CA ASP A 190 12.88 -6.88 28.02
C ASP A 190 12.73 -6.07 26.72
N GLY A 191 12.67 -6.71 25.56
CA GLY A 191 12.55 -6.02 24.27
C GLY A 191 13.82 -5.33 23.81
N SER A 192 14.93 -5.44 24.55
CA SER A 192 16.21 -4.88 24.12
C SER A 192 16.65 -5.51 22.80
N TYR A 193 17.23 -4.71 21.92
CA TYR A 193 17.69 -5.18 20.61
C TYR A 193 19.01 -4.52 20.20
N THR A 194 19.73 -5.20 19.32
CA THR A 194 20.92 -4.70 18.64
C THR A 194 20.82 -4.98 17.16
N TYR A 195 21.31 -4.05 16.34
CA TYR A 195 21.46 -4.22 14.90
C TYR A 195 22.94 -4.05 14.56
N GLU A 196 23.48 -4.89 13.68
CA GLU A 196 24.90 -4.81 13.30
C GLU A 196 25.08 -4.32 11.86
N GLY A 197 25.76 -3.17 11.73
CA GLY A 197 26.83 -2.99 10.75
C GLY A 197 26.49 -2.88 9.26
N GLN A 198 25.27 -2.53 8.85
CA GLN A 198 24.93 -2.45 7.43
C GLN A 198 24.47 -1.04 7.03
N THR A 199 25.30 -0.35 6.24
CA THR A 199 25.03 0.99 5.70
C THR A 199 23.86 1.02 4.70
N THR A 200 23.37 -0.15 4.29
CA THR A 200 22.30 -0.35 3.31
C THR A 200 20.89 -0.27 3.89
N TYR A 201 20.72 -0.30 5.23
CA TYR A 201 19.40 -0.31 5.86
C TYR A 201 18.82 1.06 6.23
N GLY A 202 19.38 2.14 5.66
CA GLY A 202 18.88 3.50 5.88
C GLY A 202 17.68 3.89 5.03
N GLU A 203 17.19 2.96 4.19
CA GLU A 203 16.07 3.18 3.28
C GLU A 203 15.13 1.97 3.28
N LEU A 204 13.84 2.24 3.19
CA LEU A 204 12.77 1.25 3.05
C LEU A 204 11.74 1.70 2.02
N THR A 205 10.98 0.75 1.49
CA THR A 205 9.85 0.97 0.59
C THR A 205 8.56 0.52 1.25
N THR A 206 7.48 1.32 1.13
CA THR A 206 6.16 0.99 1.68
C THR A 206 5.03 1.55 0.81
N LEU A 207 3.79 1.12 1.04
CA LEU A 207 2.56 1.75 0.51
C LEU A 207 1.94 2.77 1.47
N GLY A 208 2.51 2.95 2.66
CA GLY A 208 2.03 3.92 3.65
C GLY A 208 2.26 3.50 5.08
N LYS A 209 2.26 2.19 5.39
CA LYS A 209 2.57 1.69 6.74
C LYS A 209 3.98 1.10 6.78
N ALA A 210 4.79 1.54 7.74
CA ALA A 210 6.12 0.97 7.98
C ALA A 210 6.32 0.65 9.46
N VAL A 211 7.15 -0.35 9.74
CA VAL A 211 7.72 -0.62 11.06
C VAL A 211 9.22 -0.36 10.96
N ILE A 212 9.74 0.48 11.86
CA ILE A 212 11.11 0.97 11.82
C ILE A 212 11.83 0.82 13.16
N PHE A 213 13.15 0.71 13.09
CA PHE A 213 14.00 0.86 14.26
C PHE A 213 13.84 2.25 14.89
N PRO A 214 13.72 2.37 16.23
CA PRO A 214 13.65 3.64 16.95
C PRO A 214 15.02 4.34 17.07
N THR A 215 15.69 4.55 15.93
CA THR A 215 17.03 5.15 15.82
C THR A 215 16.98 6.63 15.42
N VAL A 216 15.85 7.08 14.89
CA VAL A 216 15.58 8.45 14.42
C VAL A 216 15.50 9.40 15.62
N LYS A 217 16.11 10.58 15.46
CA LYS A 217 16.25 11.60 16.50
C LYS A 217 15.77 12.95 16.01
N ALA A 218 15.43 13.83 16.95
CA ALA A 218 15.15 15.22 16.64
C ALA A 218 16.33 15.85 15.87
N GLY A 219 16.02 16.59 14.80
CA GLY A 219 16.97 17.19 13.87
C GLY A 219 17.41 16.30 12.71
N ASP A 220 17.00 15.02 12.66
CA ASP A 220 17.23 14.18 11.48
C ASP A 220 16.39 14.66 10.29
N LEU A 221 16.89 14.47 9.07
CA LEU A 221 16.18 14.78 7.83
C LEU A 221 15.50 13.52 7.31
N LEU A 222 14.17 13.54 7.27
CA LEU A 222 13.34 12.56 6.60
C LEU A 222 13.15 12.98 5.14
N THR A 223 13.56 12.12 4.21
CA THR A 223 13.32 12.25 2.78
C THR A 223 12.33 11.16 2.36
N VAL A 224 11.21 11.54 1.76
CA VAL A 224 10.22 10.60 1.22
C VAL A 224 10.00 10.90 -0.25
N THR A 225 10.24 9.90 -1.10
CA THR A 225 9.92 9.95 -2.53
C THR A 225 8.68 9.10 -2.78
N ALA A 226 7.57 9.77 -3.11
CA ALA A 226 6.35 9.14 -3.56
C ALA A 226 6.42 8.86 -5.06
N LYS A 227 5.97 7.68 -5.48
CA LYS A 227 6.00 7.26 -6.89
C LYS A 227 4.62 6.84 -7.36
N SER A 228 4.25 7.27 -8.55
CA SER A 228 3.13 6.73 -9.33
C SER A 228 3.67 5.87 -10.48
N ALA A 229 2.78 5.43 -11.38
CA ALA A 229 3.17 4.73 -12.60
C ALA A 229 3.97 5.60 -13.59
N SER A 230 3.82 6.93 -13.52
CA SER A 230 4.32 7.87 -14.54
C SER A 230 5.18 9.01 -14.01
N ALA A 231 5.23 9.21 -12.70
CA ALA A 231 5.94 10.33 -12.08
C ALA A 231 6.41 9.98 -10.66
N GLU A 232 7.32 10.80 -10.13
CA GLU A 232 7.71 10.77 -8.72
C GLU A 232 7.84 12.19 -8.18
N ALA A 233 7.62 12.35 -6.87
CA ALA A 233 7.77 13.60 -6.15
C ALA A 233 8.43 13.34 -4.80
N THR A 234 9.34 14.22 -4.39
CA THR A 234 10.11 14.07 -3.16
C THR A 234 9.80 15.21 -2.20
N VAL A 235 9.58 14.86 -0.94
CA VAL A 235 9.45 15.81 0.18
C VAL A 235 10.55 15.55 1.20
N GLU A 236 11.06 16.63 1.78
CA GLU A 236 12.03 16.59 2.87
C GLU A 236 11.48 17.30 4.11
N ILE A 237 11.57 16.66 5.26
CA ILE A 237 11.04 17.13 6.53
C ILE A 237 12.11 16.96 7.60
N THR A 238 12.34 18.00 8.40
CA THR A 238 13.16 17.87 9.62
C THR A 238 12.31 17.27 10.73
N ILE A 239 12.82 16.23 11.37
CA ILE A 239 12.14 15.53 12.46
C ILE A 239 12.24 16.36 13.75
N ASP A 240 11.11 16.62 14.41
CA ASP A 240 11.05 17.47 15.60
C ASP A 240 11.27 16.73 16.93
N GLY A 241 11.24 15.39 16.92
CA GLY A 241 11.27 14.57 18.14
C GLY A 241 11.98 13.23 17.95
N ASP A 242 12.31 12.59 19.06
CA ASP A 242 12.89 11.25 19.04
C ASP A 242 11.82 10.21 18.71
N VAL A 243 12.17 9.23 17.87
CA VAL A 243 11.34 8.05 17.66
C VAL A 243 11.58 7.07 18.81
N GLU A 244 10.50 6.65 19.46
CA GLU A 244 10.52 5.75 20.61
C GLU A 244 10.04 4.35 20.24
N ALA A 245 10.56 3.34 20.95
CA ALA A 245 10.13 1.96 20.78
C ALA A 245 8.63 1.79 21.08
N GLY A 246 7.93 1.04 20.23
CA GLY A 246 6.50 0.75 20.38
C GLY A 246 5.57 1.96 20.20
N ALA A 247 6.07 3.13 19.84
CA ALA A 247 5.26 4.29 19.54
C ALA A 247 4.66 4.22 18.12
N TYR A 248 3.54 4.92 17.93
CA TYR A 248 2.84 5.05 16.66
C TYR A 248 2.88 6.50 16.16
N TYR A 249 3.36 6.69 14.93
CA TYR A 249 3.57 8.01 14.32
C TYR A 249 2.74 8.17 13.05
N PRO A 250 1.62 8.92 13.08
CA PRO A 250 0.97 9.39 11.87
C PRO A 250 1.79 10.55 11.28
N VAL A 251 2.17 10.44 10.00
CA VAL A 251 2.98 11.42 9.29
C VAL A 251 2.23 11.87 8.05
N SER A 252 1.79 13.13 8.05
CA SER A 252 1.19 13.76 6.87
C SER A 252 2.27 14.42 6.03
N LEU A 253 2.33 14.05 4.75
CA LEU A 253 3.32 14.51 3.80
C LEU A 253 2.63 15.38 2.75
N GLN A 254 2.97 16.66 2.71
CA GLN A 254 2.59 17.54 1.61
C GLN A 254 3.68 17.47 0.54
N LEU A 255 3.33 16.98 -0.65
CA LEU A 255 4.26 17.01 -1.78
C LEU A 255 4.48 18.45 -2.27
N PRO A 256 5.68 18.76 -2.79
CA PRO A 256 5.93 20.08 -3.38
C PRO A 256 5.00 20.32 -4.57
N GLU A 257 4.71 21.59 -4.81
CA GLU A 257 3.94 22.01 -5.98
C GLU A 257 4.67 21.56 -7.26
N GLY A 258 3.93 21.02 -8.22
CA GLY A 258 4.49 20.58 -9.48
C GLY A 258 5.14 21.76 -10.21
N GLU A 259 6.26 21.53 -10.89
CA GLU A 259 6.79 22.54 -11.80
C GLU A 259 5.73 22.85 -12.85
N VAL A 260 5.23 24.09 -12.83
CA VAL A 260 4.46 24.63 -13.94
C VAL A 260 5.46 24.71 -15.09
N VAL A 261 5.41 23.75 -16.00
CA VAL A 261 6.10 23.88 -17.27
C VAL A 261 5.42 25.04 -17.98
N GLU A 262 5.98 26.24 -17.84
CA GLU A 262 5.68 27.33 -18.77
C GLU A 262 5.90 26.75 -20.17
N PRO A 263 4.93 26.88 -21.09
CA PRO A 263 5.08 26.33 -22.43
C PRO A 263 6.41 26.81 -23.00
N GLU A 264 7.26 25.87 -23.43
CA GLU A 264 8.59 26.17 -23.96
C GLU A 264 8.48 27.36 -24.91
N GLN A 265 9.14 28.45 -24.55
CA GLN A 265 9.34 29.53 -25.50
C GLN A 265 10.18 28.90 -26.62
N PRO A 266 9.66 28.84 -27.86
CA PRO A 266 10.26 28.04 -28.93
C PRO A 266 11.74 28.39 -29.10
N GLU A 267 12.60 27.37 -29.18
CA GLU A 267 14.05 27.54 -29.29
C GLU A 267 14.41 28.52 -30.41
N GLU A 268 15.20 29.53 -30.06
CA GLU A 268 15.81 30.45 -31.02
C GLU A 268 16.83 29.65 -31.85
N PRO A 269 16.63 29.48 -33.17
CA PRO A 269 17.44 28.54 -33.97
C PRO A 269 18.90 28.99 -34.08
N GLU A 270 19.84 28.04 -34.01
CA GLU A 270 21.29 28.29 -34.14
C GLU A 270 21.61 29.07 -35.41
N THR A 271 22.37 30.15 -35.23
CA THR A 271 22.83 31.08 -36.28
C THR A 271 23.67 30.36 -37.33
N PRO A 272 23.19 30.17 -38.58
CA PRO A 272 24.01 29.74 -39.69
C PRO A 272 24.77 30.95 -40.26
N GLU A 273 26.02 30.75 -40.68
CA GLU A 273 26.86 31.82 -41.24
C GLU A 273 26.16 32.58 -42.38
N GLU A 274 26.22 33.91 -42.26
CA GLU A 274 25.41 34.99 -42.85
C GLU A 274 25.07 34.88 -44.36
N PRO A 275 23.75 34.74 -44.67
CA PRO A 275 23.10 35.36 -45.81
C PRO A 275 22.03 36.39 -45.34
N GLU A 276 21.75 37.37 -46.19
CA GLU A 276 20.91 38.55 -45.87
C GLU A 276 19.52 38.22 -45.30
N LEU A 277 19.16 39.01 -44.28
CA LEU A 277 18.11 38.83 -43.27
C LEU A 277 16.76 38.29 -43.81
N PRO A 278 16.25 37.15 -43.29
CA PRO A 278 14.87 36.74 -43.48
C PRO A 278 13.94 37.61 -42.64
N VAL A 279 12.86 38.07 -43.27
CA VAL A 279 11.75 38.79 -42.64
C VAL A 279 11.12 37.88 -41.58
N GLU A 280 10.97 38.38 -40.33
CA GLU A 280 10.19 37.70 -39.28
C GLU A 280 8.84 37.23 -39.85
N PRO A 281 8.38 35.99 -39.57
CA PRO A 281 7.00 35.65 -39.88
C PRO A 281 6.11 36.59 -39.06
N GLU A 282 5.36 37.43 -39.75
CA GLU A 282 4.40 38.33 -39.11
C GLU A 282 3.53 37.51 -38.15
N THR A 283 3.46 37.93 -36.89
CA THR A 283 2.40 37.44 -36.00
C THR A 283 1.10 37.91 -36.62
N ILE A 284 0.41 37.03 -37.33
CA ILE A 284 -0.93 37.33 -37.83
C ILE A 284 -1.87 37.23 -36.62
N THR A 285 -1.96 38.32 -35.87
CA THR A 285 -3.07 38.55 -34.95
C THR A 285 -4.32 38.75 -35.79
N GLY A 286 -5.07 37.67 -35.99
CA GLY A 286 -6.39 37.68 -36.60
C GLY A 286 -7.47 37.51 -35.54
N THR A 287 -8.58 38.23 -35.69
CA THR A 287 -9.82 37.90 -34.98
C THR A 287 -10.60 36.91 -35.81
N PHE A 288 -10.92 35.74 -35.25
CA PHE A 288 -11.88 34.82 -35.84
C PHE A 288 -13.19 34.86 -35.06
N THR A 289 -14.25 34.42 -35.71
CA THR A 289 -15.58 34.33 -35.12
C THR A 289 -15.99 32.87 -34.97
N CYS A 290 -16.44 32.48 -33.78
CA CYS A 290 -16.89 31.12 -33.52
C CYS A 290 -18.28 31.07 -32.89
N ALA A 291 -19.05 30.03 -33.20
CA ALA A 291 -20.37 29.81 -32.62
C ALA A 291 -20.60 28.37 -32.17
N THR A 292 -21.37 28.22 -31.09
CA THR A 292 -21.89 26.93 -30.64
C THR A 292 -23.39 26.91 -30.84
N TYR A 293 -23.92 25.90 -31.51
CA TYR A 293 -25.36 25.73 -31.64
C TYR A 293 -25.84 24.51 -30.87
N ASN A 294 -26.61 24.77 -29.82
CA ASN A 294 -27.38 23.73 -29.12
C ASN A 294 -28.80 23.73 -29.68
N ILE A 295 -29.08 22.81 -30.61
CA ILE A 295 -30.32 22.83 -31.36
C ILE A 295 -31.24 21.72 -30.87
N LYS A 296 -32.35 22.12 -30.26
CA LYS A 296 -33.45 21.21 -29.95
C LYS A 296 -34.32 21.08 -31.20
N GLY A 297 -34.49 19.84 -31.69
CA GLY A 297 -35.26 19.54 -32.90
C GLY A 297 -36.65 20.20 -32.88
N SER A 298 -36.81 21.26 -33.66
CA SER A 298 -38.09 21.90 -33.94
C SER A 298 -38.17 22.18 -35.43
N SER A 299 -39.35 21.93 -35.99
CA SER A 299 -39.61 21.41 -37.34
C SER A 299 -39.44 22.36 -38.53
N ASN A 300 -38.60 23.39 -38.46
CA ASN A 300 -38.40 24.30 -39.60
C ASN A 300 -36.97 24.17 -40.13
N GLY A 301 -36.83 23.32 -41.16
CA GLY A 301 -35.57 22.80 -41.69
C GLY A 301 -34.66 23.78 -42.43
N THR A 302 -34.24 24.88 -41.80
CA THR A 302 -33.42 25.94 -42.45
C THR A 302 -32.06 26.20 -41.80
N ILE A 303 -31.59 25.32 -40.92
CA ILE A 303 -30.41 25.63 -40.11
C ILE A 303 -29.11 25.77 -40.90
N GLY A 304 -28.92 24.98 -41.97
CA GLY A 304 -27.75 25.13 -42.84
C GLY A 304 -27.68 26.51 -43.49
N THR A 305 -28.84 27.10 -43.79
CA THR A 305 -28.95 28.47 -44.32
C THR A 305 -28.66 29.51 -43.24
N MET A 306 -29.14 29.31 -42.00
CA MET A 306 -28.85 30.21 -40.88
C MET A 306 -27.35 30.29 -40.60
N ILE A 307 -26.70 29.14 -40.42
CA ILE A 307 -25.26 29.07 -40.16
C ILE A 307 -24.45 29.68 -41.32
N THR A 308 -24.92 29.49 -42.56
CA THR A 308 -24.28 30.10 -43.73
C THR A 308 -24.44 31.61 -43.76
N ASN A 309 -25.60 32.14 -43.36
CA ASN A 309 -25.87 33.57 -43.34
C ASN A 309 -25.15 34.29 -42.18
N ASP A 310 -25.00 33.63 -41.03
CA ASP A 310 -24.33 34.21 -39.87
C ASP A 310 -22.82 34.38 -40.10
N GLY A 311 -22.24 33.61 -41.03
CA GLY A 311 -20.93 33.88 -41.61
C GLY A 311 -19.73 33.62 -40.69
N TRP A 312 -19.91 32.80 -39.64
CA TRP A 312 -18.86 32.42 -38.69
C TRP A 312 -17.63 31.80 -39.39
N ASP A 313 -16.44 31.97 -38.80
CA ASP A 313 -15.23 31.29 -39.24
C ASP A 313 -15.24 29.83 -38.78
N PHE A 314 -15.68 29.60 -37.53
CA PHE A 314 -15.87 28.28 -36.94
C PHE A 314 -17.26 28.10 -36.36
N PHE A 315 -17.76 26.87 -36.41
CA PHE A 315 -18.91 26.52 -35.59
C PHE A 315 -18.90 25.06 -35.21
N HIS A 316 -19.58 24.77 -34.10
CA HIS A 316 -19.92 23.42 -33.72
C HIS A 316 -21.38 23.28 -33.30
N PHE A 317 -21.92 22.09 -33.52
CA PHE A 317 -23.31 21.80 -33.20
C PHE A 317 -23.50 20.32 -32.87
N SER A 318 -24.37 20.04 -31.91
CA SER A 318 -24.72 18.67 -31.48
C SER A 318 -25.89 18.13 -32.31
N GLU A 319 -25.80 16.91 -32.84
CA GLU A 319 -26.82 16.35 -33.74
C GLU A 319 -28.03 15.74 -33.02
N CYS A 320 -29.20 16.13 -33.53
CA CYS A 320 -30.40 15.31 -33.72
C CYS A 320 -31.09 15.77 -35.03
N PHE A 321 -30.39 15.68 -36.18
CA PHE A 321 -30.82 16.21 -37.48
C PHE A 321 -31.34 15.15 -38.46
N SER A 322 -32.15 14.20 -38.00
CA SER A 322 -32.95 13.42 -38.95
C SER A 322 -33.94 14.36 -39.65
N GLY A 323 -33.76 14.58 -40.96
CA GLY A 323 -34.70 15.35 -41.80
C GLY A 323 -34.32 16.78 -42.21
N TYR A 324 -33.06 17.23 -42.04
CA TYR A 324 -32.64 18.60 -42.39
C TYR A 324 -31.72 18.63 -43.63
N SER A 325 -31.84 19.66 -44.47
CA SER A 325 -30.92 19.88 -45.59
C SER A 325 -29.60 20.47 -45.07
N LYS A 326 -28.53 19.65 -45.06
CA LYS A 326 -27.16 20.05 -44.70
C LYS A 326 -26.50 20.86 -45.82
N ASN A 327 -27.14 21.95 -46.27
CA ASN A 327 -26.56 22.79 -47.32
C ASN A 327 -25.53 23.78 -46.73
N LEU A 328 -24.46 23.22 -46.19
CA LEU A 328 -23.32 23.92 -45.57
C LEU A 328 -22.14 23.97 -46.54
N GLY A 329 -22.40 24.09 -47.85
CA GLY A 329 -21.39 24.01 -48.92
C GLY A 329 -20.25 25.03 -48.79
N THR A 330 -20.49 26.14 -48.07
CA THR A 330 -19.51 27.18 -47.72
C THR A 330 -18.49 26.72 -46.67
N TYR A 331 -18.78 25.65 -45.94
CA TYR A 331 -17.94 25.13 -44.86
C TYR A 331 -17.27 23.80 -45.23
N ALA A 332 -16.02 23.67 -44.83
CA ALA A 332 -15.26 22.45 -44.82
C ALA A 332 -15.48 21.72 -43.49
N PHE A 333 -15.39 20.40 -43.57
CA PHE A 333 -15.64 19.50 -42.45
C PHE A 333 -14.52 18.45 -42.46
N GLY A 334 -14.10 18.02 -41.27
CA GLY A 334 -13.08 16.98 -41.12
C GLY A 334 -13.43 15.69 -41.85
N SER A 335 -12.42 14.93 -42.27
CA SER A 335 -12.60 13.64 -42.94
C SER A 335 -13.43 12.63 -42.13
N LYS A 336 -13.39 12.70 -40.79
CA LYS A 336 -14.12 11.83 -39.85
C LYS A 336 -15.47 12.40 -39.42
N SER A 337 -15.89 13.53 -39.97
CA SER A 337 -17.21 14.13 -39.74
C SER A 337 -18.22 13.78 -40.85
N LYS A 338 -17.77 13.18 -41.96
CA LYS A 338 -18.62 12.84 -43.11
C LYS A 338 -19.36 11.50 -43.00
N THR A 339 -19.02 10.64 -42.05
CA THR A 339 -19.38 9.21 -42.14
C THR A 339 -20.23 8.64 -41.00
N LEU A 340 -20.71 9.43 -40.03
CA LEU A 340 -21.28 8.85 -38.81
C LEU A 340 -22.49 9.67 -38.33
N GLY A 341 -23.55 8.96 -37.89
CA GLY A 341 -24.72 9.54 -37.23
C GLY A 341 -24.41 10.09 -35.83
N ASP A 342 -25.47 10.52 -35.11
CA ASP A 342 -25.53 11.18 -33.79
C ASP A 342 -24.16 11.59 -33.17
N GLY A 343 -23.81 12.88 -33.23
CA GLY A 343 -22.55 13.39 -32.64
C GLY A 343 -22.38 14.91 -32.70
N LEU A 344 -21.25 15.42 -32.18
CA LEU A 344 -20.84 16.82 -32.28
C LEU A 344 -20.11 17.06 -33.61
N TYR A 345 -20.59 18.01 -34.40
CA TYR A 345 -20.01 18.36 -35.70
C TYR A 345 -19.23 19.65 -35.59
N PHE A 346 -18.07 19.71 -36.24
CA PHE A 346 -17.21 20.89 -36.34
C PHE A 346 -17.03 21.29 -37.80
N GLY A 347 -17.29 22.55 -38.12
CA GLY A 347 -17.14 23.11 -39.47
C GLY A 347 -16.33 24.40 -39.47
N ALA A 348 -15.52 24.58 -40.51
CA ALA A 348 -14.72 25.78 -40.73
C ALA A 348 -14.98 26.36 -42.13
N ARG A 349 -15.03 27.69 -42.25
CA ARG A 349 -15.47 28.35 -43.48
C ARG A 349 -14.39 28.25 -44.56
N LYS A 350 -14.70 27.66 -45.72
CA LYS A 350 -13.71 27.41 -46.80
C LYS A 350 -13.02 28.66 -47.34
N ALA A 351 -13.69 29.81 -47.22
CA ALA A 351 -13.18 31.07 -47.75
C ALA A 351 -12.15 31.73 -46.83
N THR A 352 -12.18 31.43 -45.53
CA THR A 352 -11.35 32.07 -44.49
C THR A 352 -10.60 31.08 -43.63
N CYS A 353 -10.78 29.77 -43.85
CA CYS A 353 -10.15 28.74 -43.04
C CYS A 353 -9.90 27.47 -43.86
N SER A 354 -8.84 26.76 -43.50
CA SER A 354 -8.61 25.38 -43.92
C SER A 354 -8.43 24.46 -42.71
N LEU A 355 -8.95 23.22 -42.83
CA LEU A 355 -8.82 22.18 -41.82
C LEU A 355 -7.81 21.13 -42.26
N SER A 356 -6.86 20.82 -41.39
CA SER A 356 -5.88 19.76 -41.58
C SER A 356 -5.57 19.07 -40.24
N GLY A 357 -4.78 17.99 -40.27
CA GLY A 357 -4.28 17.35 -39.05
C GLY A 357 -5.37 16.82 -38.10
N GLU A 358 -6.50 16.33 -38.64
CA GLU A 358 -7.59 15.79 -37.81
C GLU A 358 -7.08 14.61 -36.95
N TYR A 359 -7.08 14.79 -35.63
CA TYR A 359 -6.69 13.79 -34.64
C TYR A 359 -7.87 13.47 -33.71
N ILE A 360 -8.01 12.20 -33.33
CA ILE A 360 -9.04 11.74 -32.40
C ILE A 360 -8.34 10.98 -31.27
N ASP A 361 -8.53 11.47 -30.06
CA ASP A 361 -8.13 10.76 -28.84
C ASP A 361 -9.33 9.94 -28.34
N THR A 362 -9.21 8.62 -28.30
CA THR A 362 -10.31 7.70 -27.95
C THR A 362 -10.29 7.35 -26.46
N TYR A 363 -11.41 7.59 -25.80
CA TYR A 363 -11.75 7.26 -24.42
C TYR A 363 -12.43 5.88 -24.35
N ASP A 364 -11.63 4.86 -24.01
CA ASP A 364 -12.03 3.44 -23.98
C ASP A 364 -12.49 2.96 -22.57
N HIS A 365 -13.32 3.74 -21.87
CA HIS A 365 -13.81 3.35 -20.53
C HIS A 365 -15.14 2.58 -20.59
N GLU A 366 -15.19 1.41 -19.93
CA GLU A 366 -16.37 0.52 -19.82
C GLU A 366 -17.60 1.15 -19.13
N TYR A 367 -17.45 2.30 -18.47
CA TYR A 367 -18.57 2.92 -17.75
C TYR A 367 -19.54 3.63 -18.71
N GLY A 368 -20.75 3.06 -18.84
CA GLY A 368 -21.83 3.57 -19.70
C GLY A 368 -21.83 2.92 -21.07
N GLY A 369 -22.45 1.73 -21.16
CA GLY A 369 -22.60 0.98 -22.41
C GLY A 369 -23.46 1.69 -23.46
N ILE A 370 -23.37 1.23 -24.71
CA ILE A 370 -23.98 1.81 -25.93
C ILE A 370 -25.51 2.04 -25.90
N PHE A 371 -26.20 1.54 -24.87
CA PHE A 371 -27.66 1.64 -24.72
C PHE A 371 -28.12 2.49 -23.53
N ALA A 372 -27.21 3.01 -22.70
CA ALA A 372 -27.56 3.65 -21.41
C ALA A 372 -27.21 5.15 -21.31
N GLY A 373 -26.82 5.79 -22.41
CA GLY A 373 -26.59 7.24 -22.47
C GLY A 373 -26.93 7.77 -23.86
N ALA A 374 -27.40 9.02 -23.93
CA ALA A 374 -27.48 9.74 -25.20
C ALA A 374 -26.07 9.79 -25.82
N ASN A 375 -25.95 9.47 -27.11
CA ASN A 375 -24.72 9.42 -27.94
C ASN A 375 -24.07 8.04 -28.07
N THR A 376 -24.72 7.15 -28.82
CA THR A 376 -24.14 5.89 -29.30
C THR A 376 -23.04 6.03 -30.40
N PRO A 377 -22.83 7.20 -31.02
CA PRO A 377 -21.69 7.42 -31.94
C PRO A 377 -20.79 8.62 -31.59
N VAL A 378 -20.47 8.79 -30.31
CA VAL A 378 -19.11 9.22 -29.97
C VAL A 378 -18.47 7.98 -29.33
N SER A 379 -17.64 7.26 -30.09
CA SER A 379 -16.52 6.55 -29.48
C SER A 379 -15.82 7.62 -28.65
N LYS A 380 -16.15 7.64 -27.35
CA LYS A 380 -15.96 8.76 -26.41
C LYS A 380 -14.56 9.30 -26.67
N GLY A 381 -14.36 10.58 -26.87
CA GLY A 381 -13.04 11.03 -27.31
C GLY A 381 -13.00 12.50 -27.68
N PHE A 382 -11.82 13.09 -27.56
CA PHE A 382 -11.58 14.47 -27.93
C PHE A 382 -11.15 14.54 -29.40
N ARG A 383 -11.73 15.49 -30.15
CA ARG A 383 -11.35 15.75 -31.54
C ARG A 383 -10.56 17.04 -31.62
N TYR A 384 -9.43 16.96 -32.29
CA TYR A 384 -8.51 18.08 -32.49
C TYR A 384 -8.36 18.35 -33.98
N TYR A 385 -8.33 19.64 -34.34
CA TYR A 385 -8.12 20.11 -35.70
C TYR A 385 -7.01 21.14 -35.70
N LEU A 386 -6.05 20.99 -36.63
CA LEU A 386 -5.19 22.11 -36.99
C LEU A 386 -5.96 22.99 -37.97
N VAL A 387 -6.10 24.26 -37.61
CA VAL A 387 -6.82 25.24 -38.41
C VAL A 387 -5.84 26.32 -38.87
N THR A 388 -5.87 26.61 -40.17
CA THR A 388 -5.16 27.76 -40.75
C THR A 388 -6.20 28.80 -41.17
N LEU A 389 -6.08 30.02 -40.66
CA LEU A 389 -6.88 31.21 -41.01
C LEU A 389 -6.39 31.86 -42.31
#